data_AF-A0A1C6BH37-F1
#
_entry.id   AF-A0A1C6BH37-F1
#
_cell.length_a   1.000
_cell.length_b   1.000
_cell.length_c   1.000
_cell.angle_alpha   90.00
_cell.angle_beta   90.00
_cell.angle_gamma   90.00
#
_symmetry.space_group_name_H-M   'P 1'
#
loop_
_entity.id
_entity.type
_entity.pdbx_description
1 polymer ?
#
loop_
_entity_poly.entity_id
_entity_poly.type
_entity_poly.pdbx_seq_one_letter_code
_entity_poly.pdbx_strand_id
1 'polypeptide(L)'
;MNKDEILMKSRQEYQKEDEREIYITTQGFMYGAVGMAIVFFILVFIKLFLKEQRIDDILAMYAAFLFAHYVYKYRMDKVHKNIYPMLCWGICVILNLIVFIWKG
;
A
#
# COMPACT_ATOMS: atom_id res chain seq x y z
N MET A 1 -20.46 42.12 9.44
CA MET A 1 -20.00 40.72 9.43
C MET A 1 -20.54 40.07 10.70
N ASN A 2 -21.42 39.06 10.57
CA ASN A 2 -22.16 38.51 11.71
C ASN A 2 -21.30 37.51 12.48
N LYS A 3 -21.25 37.59 13.82
CA LYS A 3 -20.39 36.75 14.67
C LYS A 3 -20.64 35.25 14.47
N ASP A 4 -21.90 34.90 14.20
CA ASP A 4 -22.33 33.52 14.00
C ASP A 4 -21.88 32.95 12.65
N GLU A 5 -21.77 33.78 11.61
CA GLU A 5 -21.20 33.37 10.31
C GLU A 5 -19.71 33.07 10.41
N ILE A 6 -18.96 33.83 11.22
CA ILE A 6 -17.52 33.61 11.42
C ILE A 6 -17.30 32.30 12.18
N LEU A 7 -18.11 32.04 13.22
CA LEU A 7 -18.04 30.81 14.01
C LEU A 7 -18.50 29.58 13.22
N MET A 8 -19.46 29.72 12.30
CA MET A 8 -19.83 28.65 11.37
C MET A 8 -18.71 28.37 10.36
N LYS A 9 -18.10 29.41 9.77
CA LYS A 9 -16.95 29.24 8.86
C LYS A 9 -15.74 28.61 9.56
N SER A 10 -15.42 29.03 10.78
CA SER A 10 -14.32 28.42 11.54
C SER A 10 -14.60 26.95 11.86
N ARG A 11 -15.84 26.60 12.21
CA ARG A 11 -16.23 25.18 12.45
C ARG A 11 -16.18 24.35 11.16
N GLN A 12 -16.51 24.93 10.01
CA GLN A 12 -16.38 24.28 8.70
C GLN A 12 -14.91 24.08 8.29
N GLU A 13 -14.03 25.04 8.60
CA GLU A 13 -12.58 24.91 8.41
C GLU A 13 -11.97 23.84 9.33
N TYR A 14 -12.39 23.77 10.59
CA TYR A 14 -11.98 22.72 11.54
C TYR A 14 -12.53 21.32 11.21
N GLN A 15 -13.53 21.21 10.33
CA GLN A 15 -14.12 19.92 9.92
C GLN A 15 -13.35 19.24 8.78
N LYS A 16 -12.51 19.98 8.05
CA LYS A 16 -11.46 19.38 7.22
C LYS A 16 -10.36 18.92 8.17
N GLU A 17 -9.96 17.65 8.09
CA GLU A 17 -8.79 17.16 8.83
C GLU A 17 -7.64 18.17 8.70
N ASP A 18 -7.00 18.49 9.82
CA ASP A 18 -5.88 19.42 9.85
C ASP A 18 -4.85 18.92 8.84
N GLU A 19 -4.39 19.80 7.94
CA GLU A 19 -3.40 19.45 6.91
C GLU A 19 -2.15 18.82 7.56
N ARG A 20 -1.86 19.19 8.80
CA ARG A 20 -0.81 18.58 9.63
C ARG A 20 -1.08 17.11 9.93
N GLU A 21 -2.30 16.73 10.28
CA GLU A 21 -2.66 15.34 10.57
C GLU A 21 -2.61 14.46 9.30
N ILE A 22 -3.07 14.99 8.17
CA ILE A 22 -2.95 14.33 6.87
C ILE A 22 -1.47 14.11 6.52
N TYR A 23 -0.62 15.12 6.74
CA TYR A 23 0.81 15.03 6.50
C TYR A 23 1.48 13.97 7.39
N ILE A 24 1.22 14.00 8.69
CA ILE A 24 1.78 13.02 9.64
C ILE A 24 1.34 11.60 9.27
N THR A 25 0.06 11.41 8.94
CA THR A 25 -0.49 10.11 8.51
C THR A 25 0.19 9.62 7.23
N THR A 26 0.36 10.51 6.25
CA THR A 26 1.02 10.19 4.98
C THR A 26 2.48 9.80 5.17
N GLN A 27 3.22 10.55 5.99
CA GLN A 27 4.60 10.22 6.34
C GLN A 27 4.66 8.88 7.08
N GLY A 28 3.77 8.65 8.05
CA GLY A 28 3.66 7.38 8.75
C GLY A 28 3.47 6.19 7.80
N PHE A 29 2.59 6.33 6.81
CA PHE A 29 2.40 5.32 5.77
C PHE A 29 3.66 5.10 4.92
N MET A 30 4.37 6.17 4.53
CA MET A 30 5.63 6.05 3.78
C MET A 30 6.70 5.30 4.57
N TYR A 31 6.96 5.68 5.82
CA TYR A 31 7.91 4.98 6.69
C TYR A 31 7.49 3.53 6.95
N GLY A 32 6.19 3.28 7.13
CA GLY A 32 5.63 1.93 7.26
C GLY A 32 5.88 1.08 6.01
N ALA A 33 5.66 1.63 4.82
CA ALA A 33 5.90 0.93 3.55
C ALA A 33 7.39 0.61 3.36
N VAL A 34 8.28 1.53 3.71
CA VAL A 34 9.74 1.30 3.70
C VAL A 34 10.12 0.21 4.69
N GLY A 35 9.59 0.25 5.93
CA GLY A 35 9.82 -0.79 6.93
C GLY A 35 9.35 -2.16 6.45
N MET A 36 8.17 -2.23 5.84
CA MET A 36 7.63 -3.48 5.26
C MET A 36 8.53 -4.02 4.15
N ALA A 37 9.03 -3.16 3.26
CA ALA A 37 9.95 -3.56 2.21
C ALA A 37 11.27 -4.12 2.77
N ILE A 38 11.82 -3.50 3.82
CA ILE A 38 13.03 -3.98 4.50
C ILE A 38 12.81 -5.38 5.08
N VAL A 39 11.71 -5.57 5.83
CA VAL A 39 11.38 -6.88 6.43
C VAL A 39 11.13 -7.93 5.36
N PHE A 40 10.46 -7.59 4.26
CA PHE A 40 10.26 -8.47 3.12
C PHE A 40 11.60 -9.02 2.59
N PHE A 41 12.59 -8.15 2.33
CA PHE A 41 13.90 -8.61 1.85
C PHE A 41 14.61 -9.48 2.87
N ILE A 42 14.59 -9.11 4.15
CA ILE A 42 15.18 -9.93 5.22
C ILE A 42 14.59 -11.34 5.22
N LEU A 43 13.27 -11.48 5.15
CA LEU A 43 12.63 -12.79 5.16
C LEU A 43 12.91 -13.59 3.89
N VAL A 44 12.94 -12.94 2.71
CA VAL A 44 13.33 -13.59 1.46
C VAL A 44 14.75 -14.13 1.56
N PHE A 45 15.70 -13.35 2.08
CA PHE A 45 17.07 -13.83 2.29
C PHE A 45 17.13 -14.99 3.27
N ILE A 46 16.46 -14.89 4.42
CA ILE A 46 16.40 -15.98 5.41
C ILE A 46 15.90 -17.27 4.75
N LYS A 47 14.78 -17.23 4.03
CA LYS A 47 14.22 -18.42 3.38
C LYS A 47 15.12 -18.99 2.28
N LEU A 48 15.80 -18.12 1.52
CA LEU A 48 16.79 -18.55 0.54
C LEU A 48 17.99 -19.26 1.19
N PHE A 49 18.52 -18.73 2.30
CA PHE A 49 19.64 -19.35 3.02
C PHE A 49 19.24 -20.66 3.72
N LEU A 50 18.02 -20.74 4.25
CA LEU A 50 17.47 -21.95 4.86
C LEU A 50 17.01 -22.99 3.83
N LYS A 51 17.13 -22.69 2.53
CA LYS A 51 16.65 -23.53 1.41
C LYS A 51 15.18 -23.92 1.55
N GLU A 52 14.38 -23.06 2.18
CA GLU A 52 12.95 -23.26 2.26
C GLU A 52 12.32 -23.09 0.88
N GLN A 53 11.53 -24.06 0.45
CA GLN A 53 10.90 -24.03 -0.88
C GLN A 53 9.66 -23.11 -0.94
N ARG A 54 9.24 -22.56 0.20
CA ARG A 54 8.00 -21.79 0.37
C ARG A 54 8.30 -20.31 0.51
N ILE A 55 8.77 -19.68 -0.56
CA ILE A 55 8.94 -18.21 -0.63
C ILE A 55 7.68 -17.54 -1.20
N ASP A 56 6.81 -18.35 -1.82
CA ASP A 56 5.62 -17.91 -2.55
C ASP A 56 4.59 -17.19 -1.65
N ASP A 57 4.55 -17.52 -0.35
CA ASP A 57 3.68 -16.86 0.63
C ASP A 57 4.04 -15.38 0.84
N ILE A 58 5.33 -15.11 1.05
CA ILE A 58 5.86 -13.77 1.27
C ILE A 58 5.76 -12.94 -0.02
N LEU A 59 6.04 -13.57 -1.16
CA LEU A 59 5.87 -12.95 -2.47
C LEU A 59 4.41 -12.60 -2.77
N ALA A 60 3.48 -13.51 -2.49
CA ALA A 60 2.04 -13.26 -2.66
C ALA A 60 1.58 -12.08 -1.79
N MET A 61 1.97 -12.03 -0.51
CA MET A 61 1.61 -10.93 0.39
C MET A 61 2.13 -9.58 -0.11
N TYR A 62 3.40 -9.51 -0.49
CA TYR A 62 4.01 -8.25 -0.94
C TYR A 62 3.45 -7.80 -2.30
N ALA A 63 3.27 -8.73 -3.24
CA ALA A 63 2.64 -8.44 -4.51
C ALA A 63 1.18 -7.95 -4.34
N ALA A 64 0.45 -8.49 -3.36
CA ALA A 64 -0.95 -8.08 -3.08
C ALA A 64 -1.02 -6.65 -2.56
N PHE A 65 -0.09 -6.26 -1.68
CA PHE A 65 0.05 -4.89 -1.23
C PHE A 65 0.30 -3.93 -2.41
N LEU A 66 1.27 -4.25 -3.29
CA LEU A 66 1.60 -3.43 -4.45
C LEU A 66 0.44 -3.37 -5.46
N PHE A 67 -0.24 -4.49 -5.69
CA PHE A 67 -1.45 -4.52 -6.52
C PHE A 67 -2.51 -3.55 -5.99
N ALA A 68 -2.88 -3.66 -4.71
CA ALA A 68 -3.87 -2.79 -4.09
C ALA A 68 -3.46 -1.30 -4.15
N HIS A 69 -2.17 -1.02 -3.92
CA HIS A 69 -1.61 0.34 -4.04
C HIS A 69 -1.81 0.91 -5.45
N TYR A 70 -1.44 0.16 -6.50
CA TYR A 70 -1.60 0.62 -7.88
C TYR A 70 -3.05 0.65 -8.36
N VAL A 71 -3.93 -0.22 -7.83
CA VAL A 71 -5.38 -0.14 -8.06
C VAL A 71 -5.92 1.19 -7.51
N TYR A 72 -5.59 1.54 -6.27
CA TYR A 72 -6.04 2.79 -5.67
C TYR A 72 -5.49 4.00 -6.41
N LYS A 73 -4.19 3.98 -6.72
CA LYS A 73 -3.52 5.05 -7.47
C LYS A 73 -4.11 5.24 -8.86
N TYR A 74 -4.43 4.15 -9.56
CA TYR A 74 -5.13 4.23 -10.85
C TYR A 74 -6.55 4.79 -10.72
N ARG A 75 -7.31 4.42 -9.68
CA ARG A 75 -8.64 4.96 -9.44
C ARG A 75 -8.64 6.48 -9.21
N MET A 76 -7.63 6.99 -8.48
CA MET A 76 -7.53 8.42 -8.16
C MET A 76 -6.93 9.23 -9.31
N ASP A 77 -5.79 8.81 -9.84
CA ASP A 77 -5.08 9.59 -10.85
C ASP A 77 -5.68 9.40 -12.26
N LYS A 78 -6.35 8.26 -12.52
CA LYS A 78 -6.79 7.79 -13.87
C LYS A 78 -5.67 7.80 -14.92
N VAL A 79 -4.42 7.81 -14.49
CA VAL A 79 -3.24 7.81 -15.36
C VAL A 79 -2.97 6.40 -15.85
N HIS A 80 -2.99 6.21 -17.17
CA HIS A 80 -2.80 4.92 -17.84
C HIS A 80 -1.45 4.25 -17.52
N LYS A 81 -0.42 5.02 -17.15
CA LYS A 81 0.88 4.47 -16.72
C LYS A 81 0.78 3.56 -15.49
N ASN A 82 -0.21 3.76 -14.63
CA ASN A 82 -0.41 2.95 -13.42
C ASN A 82 -1.08 1.58 -13.73
N ILE A 83 -1.62 1.38 -14.94
CA ILE A 83 -2.26 0.12 -15.34
C ILE A 83 -1.21 -0.99 -15.48
N TYR A 84 -0.05 -0.70 -16.06
CA TYR A 84 1.01 -1.68 -16.26
C TYR A 84 1.51 -2.32 -14.94
N PRO A 85 1.93 -1.54 -13.92
CA PRO A 85 2.33 -2.13 -12.65
C PRO A 85 1.14 -2.80 -11.94
N MET A 86 -0.07 -2.26 -12.03
CA MET A 86 -1.27 -2.89 -11.48
C MET A 86 -1.46 -4.31 -12.05
N LEU A 87 -1.48 -4.47 -13.37
CA LEU A 87 -1.66 -5.79 -13.98
C LEU A 87 -0.50 -6.73 -13.67
N CYS A 88 0.73 -6.23 -13.72
CA CYS A 88 1.92 -7.02 -13.41
C CYS A 88 1.85 -7.59 -11.99
N TRP A 89 1.63 -6.75 -10.98
CA TRP A 89 1.53 -7.19 -9.59
C TRP A 89 0.30 -8.08 -9.36
N GLY A 90 -0.83 -7.81 -10.02
CA GLY A 90 -2.02 -8.66 -9.95
C GLY A 90 -1.75 -10.08 -10.48
N ILE A 91 -1.06 -10.21 -11.62
CA ILE A 91 -0.66 -11.50 -12.17
C ILE A 91 0.32 -12.20 -11.20
N CYS A 92 1.31 -11.47 -10.67
CA CYS A 92 2.25 -12.02 -9.69
C CYS A 92 1.55 -12.59 -8.45
N VAL A 93 0.53 -11.91 -7.92
CA VAL A 93 -0.27 -12.43 -6.79
C VAL A 93 -0.91 -13.76 -7.14
N ILE A 94 -1.63 -13.81 -8.26
CA ILE A 94 -2.36 -15.01 -8.68
C ILE A 94 -1.41 -16.19 -8.86
N LEU A 95 -0.28 -15.97 -9.55
CA LEU A 95 0.71 -17.02 -9.76
C LEU A 95 1.33 -17.53 -8.45
N ASN A 96 1.72 -16.64 -7.54
CA ASN A 96 2.29 -17.05 -6.26
C ASN A 96 1.27 -17.79 -5.38
N LEU A 97 -0.01 -17.40 -5.39
CA LEU A 97 -1.06 -18.12 -4.68
C LEU A 97 -1.31 -19.51 -5.26
N ILE A 98 -1.31 -19.66 -6.59
CA ILE A 98 -1.42 -20.97 -7.25
C ILE A 98 -0.26 -21.88 -6.83
N VAL A 99 0.98 -21.37 -6.88
CA VAL A 99 2.16 -22.14 -6.47
C VAL A 99 2.11 -22.47 -4.97
N PHE A 100 1.66 -21.54 -4.15
CA PHE A 100 1.51 -21.75 -2.70
C PHE A 100 0.51 -22.87 -2.39
N ILE A 101 -0.63 -22.91 -3.10
CA ILE A 101 -1.64 -23.97 -2.97
C ILE A 101 -1.09 -25.30 -3.50
N TRP A 102 -0.35 -25.29 -4.60
CA TRP A 102 0.14 -26.51 -5.24
C TRP A 102 1.30 -27.18 -4.47
N LYS A 103 2.14 -26.38 -3.80
CA LYS A 103 3.21 -26.86 -2.92
C LYS A 103 2.76 -27.14 -1.47
N GLY A 104 1.55 -26.73 -1.11
CA GLY A 104 0.96 -26.90 0.22
C GLY A 104 0.32 -28.26 0.40
#